data_AF-A0A9P7A3L2-F1
#
_entry.id   AF-A0A9P7A3L2-F1
#
_cell.length_a   1.000
_cell.length_b   1.000
_cell.length_c   1.000
_cell.angle_alpha   90.00
_cell.angle_beta   90.00
_cell.angle_gamma   90.00
#
_symmetry.space_group_name_H-M   'P 1'
#
loop_
_entity.id
_entity.type
_entity.pdbx_description
1 polymer ?
#
loop_
_entity_poly.entity_id
_entity_poly.type
_entity_poly.pdbx_seq_one_letter_code
_entity_poly.pdbx_strand_id
1 'polypeptide(L)'
;MASGSHNGVSPVHHHPQYYLKDGNITFLVENTLFRVHRYFFDRESQFFVKEFAKAPQEGTSDSSAFRLDKVTTADFANFLWVWYSPSYRRGSQSKDHWLVILELSTTWQFPEIKKLAVDQLQNLDIEPIEKITTYDRYQIDRSLLLPAYKLLCKRAGRMSIEEGEQLKLHTVLGIQEARERAIRSAAEGGCRSPTSADADDEELEKILIDVFSLKGHSTNRQGAPPPAKPEPVPTIKTPKPGVNGATNGNGSSASGSVSKILQLSRVCCVAH
;
A
#
# COMPACT_ATOMS: atom_id res chain seq x y z
N MET A 1 -22.21 37.68 -44.14
CA MET A 1 -22.50 37.08 -42.82
C MET A 1 -22.39 35.58 -42.95
N ALA A 2 -21.26 35.00 -42.55
CA ALA A 2 -21.09 33.54 -42.48
C ALA A 2 -20.49 33.22 -41.11
N SER A 3 -21.36 32.91 -40.16
CA SER A 3 -20.98 32.47 -38.81
C SER A 3 -20.51 31.02 -38.92
N GLY A 4 -19.19 30.83 -38.98
CA GLY A 4 -18.56 29.53 -38.76
C GLY A 4 -18.68 29.17 -37.28
N SER A 5 -19.48 28.16 -36.98
CA SER A 5 -19.60 27.60 -35.62
C SER A 5 -18.29 26.89 -35.26
N HIS A 6 -17.44 27.54 -34.46
CA HIS A 6 -16.28 26.90 -33.85
C HIS A 6 -16.77 25.93 -32.77
N ASN A 7 -16.93 24.66 -33.15
CA ASN A 7 -17.01 23.56 -32.19
C ASN A 7 -15.61 23.37 -31.59
N GLY A 8 -15.34 24.08 -30.49
CA GLY A 8 -14.08 24.00 -29.74
C GLY A 8 -13.95 22.68 -28.97
N VAL A 9 -13.84 21.56 -29.69
CA VAL A 9 -13.45 20.29 -29.10
C VAL A 9 -11.93 20.28 -29.02
N SER A 10 -11.39 20.52 -27.83
CA SER A 10 -9.95 20.40 -27.58
C SER A 10 -9.46 19.02 -28.05
N PRO A 11 -8.35 18.95 -28.82
CA PRO A 11 -7.88 17.71 -29.39
C PRO A 11 -7.53 16.71 -28.28
N VAL A 12 -8.07 15.50 -28.41
CA VAL A 12 -7.74 14.39 -27.52
C VAL A 12 -6.35 13.85 -27.90
N HIS A 13 -5.51 13.59 -26.91
CA HIS A 13 -4.14 13.09 -27.13
C HIS A 13 -3.83 11.86 -26.27
N HIS A 14 -2.82 11.09 -26.66
CA HIS A 14 -2.40 9.88 -25.94
C HIS A 14 -1.45 10.23 -24.79
N HIS A 15 -1.64 9.63 -23.61
CA HIS A 15 -0.71 9.80 -22.50
C HIS A 15 0.67 9.20 -22.87
N PRO A 16 1.77 9.95 -22.71
CA PRO A 16 3.09 9.53 -23.21
C PRO A 16 3.61 8.23 -22.58
N GLN A 17 3.24 7.95 -21.34
CA GLN A 17 3.71 6.78 -20.59
C GLN A 17 2.67 5.66 -20.46
N TYR A 18 1.38 6.00 -20.48
CA TYR A 18 0.29 5.10 -20.09
C TYR A 18 -0.69 4.86 -21.22
N TYR A 19 -0.21 4.98 -22.46
CA TYR A 19 -0.90 4.53 -23.67
C TYR A 19 -0.15 3.31 -24.23
N LEU A 20 -0.38 2.16 -23.61
CA LEU A 20 0.34 0.92 -23.86
C LEU A 20 -0.17 0.24 -25.12
N LYS A 21 0.72 -0.42 -25.87
CA LYS A 21 0.33 -1.11 -27.12
C LYS A 21 -0.50 -2.37 -26.88
N ASP A 22 -0.23 -3.04 -25.78
CA ASP A 22 -0.86 -4.28 -25.31
C ASP A 22 -2.03 -4.05 -24.32
N GLY A 23 -2.34 -2.78 -24.00
CA GLY A 23 -3.48 -2.43 -23.16
C GLY A 23 -4.82 -2.80 -23.80
N ASN A 24 -5.76 -3.22 -22.97
CA ASN A 24 -7.07 -3.76 -23.36
C ASN A 24 -8.25 -3.01 -22.72
N ILE A 25 -7.99 -1.87 -22.08
CA ILE A 25 -8.99 -0.86 -21.70
C ILE A 25 -8.44 0.53 -21.98
N THR A 26 -9.26 1.39 -22.59
CA THR A 26 -8.95 2.79 -22.85
C THR A 26 -9.80 3.71 -21.96
N PHE A 27 -9.16 4.55 -21.17
CA PHE A 27 -9.80 5.59 -20.37
C PHE A 27 -9.60 6.96 -21.02
N LEU A 28 -10.59 7.84 -20.88
CA LEU A 28 -10.49 9.26 -21.19
C LEU A 28 -10.57 10.06 -19.89
N VAL A 29 -9.50 10.79 -19.58
CA VAL A 29 -9.42 11.71 -18.42
C VAL A 29 -9.13 13.09 -18.98
N GLU A 30 -10.00 14.06 -18.71
CA GLU A 30 -9.95 15.38 -19.34
C GLU A 30 -9.88 15.27 -20.88
N ASN A 31 -8.73 15.59 -21.48
CA ASN A 31 -8.47 15.48 -22.92
C ASN A 31 -7.39 14.44 -23.25
N THR A 32 -7.11 13.53 -22.32
CA THR A 32 -6.01 12.58 -22.40
C THR A 32 -6.52 11.14 -22.39
N LEU A 33 -6.11 10.35 -23.38
CA LEU A 33 -6.39 8.92 -23.45
C LEU A 33 -5.28 8.12 -22.77
N PHE A 34 -5.71 7.19 -21.92
CA PHE A 34 -4.86 6.20 -21.29
C PHE A 34 -5.28 4.83 -21.80
N ARG A 35 -4.33 4.00 -22.23
CA ARG A 35 -4.59 2.61 -22.62
C ARG A 35 -3.76 1.68 -21.77
N VAL A 36 -4.42 0.93 -20.90
CA VAL A 36 -3.80 0.14 -19.82
C VAL A 36 -4.40 -1.26 -19.74
N HIS A 37 -3.96 -2.05 -18.77
CA HIS A 37 -4.41 -3.43 -18.58
C HIS A 37 -5.63 -3.47 -17.64
N ARG A 38 -6.78 -3.86 -18.20
CA ARG A 38 -8.06 -4.04 -17.49
C ARG A 38 -7.95 -4.97 -16.29
N TYR A 39 -7.04 -5.95 -16.38
CA TYR A 39 -6.78 -6.93 -15.33
C TYR A 39 -6.58 -6.31 -13.93
N PHE A 40 -5.86 -5.18 -13.82
CA PHE A 40 -5.64 -4.52 -12.52
C PHE A 40 -6.94 -3.99 -11.91
N PHE A 41 -7.80 -3.43 -12.74
CA PHE A 41 -9.09 -2.88 -12.33
C PHE A 41 -10.08 -3.98 -11.97
N ASP A 42 -10.19 -5.03 -12.79
CA ASP A 42 -11.09 -6.15 -12.54
C ASP A 42 -10.70 -6.94 -11.28
N ARG A 43 -9.39 -7.14 -11.06
CA ARG A 43 -8.88 -7.89 -9.91
C ARG A 43 -9.06 -7.14 -8.59
N GLU A 44 -8.81 -5.84 -8.59
CA GLU A 44 -8.62 -5.09 -7.35
C GLU A 44 -9.77 -4.12 -7.01
N SER A 45 -10.73 -3.91 -7.92
CA SER A 45 -11.86 -2.99 -7.70
C SER A 45 -13.21 -3.58 -8.13
N GLN A 46 -14.06 -3.84 -7.13
CA GLN A 46 -15.46 -4.23 -7.36
C GLN A 46 -16.28 -3.09 -7.98
N PHE A 47 -15.87 -1.84 -7.81
CA PHE A 47 -16.48 -0.70 -8.46
C PHE A 47 -16.30 -0.80 -9.98
N PHE A 48 -15.06 -0.95 -10.46
CA PHE A 48 -14.78 -1.02 -11.89
C PHE A 48 -15.35 -2.26 -12.56
N VAL A 49 -15.35 -3.43 -11.89
CA VAL A 49 -16.03 -4.63 -12.38
C VAL A 49 -17.50 -4.34 -12.69
N LYS A 50 -18.19 -3.65 -11.78
CA LYS A 50 -19.61 -3.27 -11.96
C LYS A 50 -19.79 -2.23 -13.06
N GLU A 51 -18.95 -1.21 -13.10
CA GLU A 51 -19.06 -0.17 -14.13
C GLU A 51 -18.82 -0.74 -15.54
N PHE A 52 -17.79 -1.56 -15.73
CA PHE A 52 -17.54 -2.19 -17.03
C PHE A 52 -18.64 -3.15 -17.46
N ALA A 53 -19.35 -3.77 -16.51
CA ALA A 53 -20.49 -4.65 -16.82
C ALA A 53 -21.71 -3.88 -17.34
N LYS A 54 -21.90 -2.61 -16.93
CA LYS A 54 -23.02 -1.76 -17.39
C LYS A 54 -22.90 -1.38 -18.86
N ALA A 55 -21.66 -1.15 -19.33
CA ALA A 55 -21.38 -0.74 -20.69
C ALA A 55 -20.18 -1.51 -21.27
N PRO A 56 -20.38 -2.77 -21.73
CA PRO A 56 -19.28 -3.62 -22.18
C PRO A 56 -18.52 -3.10 -23.41
N GLN A 57 -19.13 -2.17 -24.15
CA GLN A 57 -18.53 -1.54 -25.33
C GLN A 57 -17.63 -0.36 -24.97
N GLU A 58 -17.77 0.22 -23.77
CA GLU A 58 -16.95 1.33 -23.31
C GLU A 58 -15.52 0.88 -22.97
N GLY A 59 -14.56 1.71 -23.35
CA GLY A 59 -13.14 1.49 -23.19
C GLY A 59 -12.53 0.47 -24.16
N THR A 60 -13.27 -0.02 -25.16
CA THR A 60 -12.75 -0.98 -26.14
C THR A 60 -11.91 -0.32 -27.25
N SER A 61 -12.08 0.99 -27.46
CA SER A 61 -11.34 1.79 -28.45
C SER A 61 -11.21 3.25 -28.01
N ASP A 62 -10.38 4.04 -28.71
CA ASP A 62 -10.23 5.48 -28.48
C ASP A 62 -11.56 6.24 -28.66
N SER A 63 -12.40 5.83 -29.61
CA SER A 63 -13.69 6.46 -29.89
C SER A 63 -14.78 6.09 -28.88
N SER A 64 -14.57 5.03 -28.11
CA SER A 64 -15.50 4.53 -27.08
C SER A 64 -14.90 4.57 -25.69
N ALA A 65 -13.83 5.35 -25.47
CA ALA A 65 -13.06 5.36 -24.23
C ALA A 65 -13.93 5.55 -22.97
N PHE A 66 -13.61 4.79 -21.92
CA PHE A 66 -14.29 4.87 -20.62
C PHE A 66 -13.95 6.20 -19.95
N ARG A 67 -14.94 7.07 -19.75
CA ARG A 67 -14.70 8.42 -19.23
C ARG A 67 -14.59 8.41 -17.71
N LEU A 68 -13.54 9.05 -17.20
CA LEU A 68 -13.39 9.32 -15.78
C LEU A 68 -13.58 10.81 -15.53
N ASP A 69 -14.71 11.15 -14.93
CA ASP A 69 -15.02 12.51 -14.53
C ASP A 69 -14.42 12.82 -13.15
N LYS A 70 -14.16 14.10 -12.89
CA LYS A 70 -13.66 14.62 -11.59
C LYS A 70 -12.28 14.11 -11.17
N VAL A 71 -11.47 13.66 -12.12
CA VAL A 71 -10.07 13.29 -11.89
C VAL A 71 -9.21 14.00 -12.92
N THR A 72 -8.05 14.50 -12.50
CA THR A 72 -7.11 15.15 -13.41
C THR A 72 -6.24 14.12 -14.11
N THR A 73 -5.69 14.48 -15.27
CA THR A 73 -4.72 13.64 -16.00
C THR A 73 -3.54 13.24 -15.09
N ALA A 74 -3.04 14.18 -14.28
CA ALA A 74 -1.92 13.94 -13.37
C ALA A 74 -2.28 12.98 -12.23
N ASP A 75 -3.48 13.10 -11.65
CA ASP A 75 -3.91 12.23 -10.55
C ASP A 75 -4.12 10.80 -11.01
N PHE A 76 -4.71 10.61 -12.19
CA PHE A 76 -4.86 9.27 -12.75
C PHE A 76 -3.50 8.65 -13.10
N ALA A 77 -2.56 9.44 -13.64
CA ALA A 77 -1.19 9.01 -13.88
C ALA A 77 -0.46 8.60 -12.58
N ASN A 78 -0.65 9.35 -11.49
CA ASN A 78 -0.13 9.01 -10.15
C ASN A 78 -0.74 7.71 -9.63
N PHE A 79 -2.03 7.47 -9.87
CA PHE A 79 -2.67 6.22 -9.47
C PHE A 79 -2.13 5.01 -10.24
N LEU A 80 -1.98 5.14 -11.57
CA LEU A 80 -1.43 4.08 -12.43
C LEU A 80 0.03 3.73 -12.09
N TRP A 81 0.79 4.68 -11.53
CA TRP A 81 2.16 4.46 -11.10
C TRP A 81 2.32 3.25 -10.16
N VAL A 82 1.30 2.96 -9.34
CA VAL A 82 1.31 1.83 -8.39
C VAL A 82 1.63 0.49 -9.07
N TRP A 83 1.11 0.26 -10.29
CA TRP A 83 1.33 -1.00 -11.02
C TRP A 83 2.45 -0.92 -12.04
N TYR A 84 2.66 0.25 -12.65
CA TYR A 84 3.52 0.39 -13.82
C TYR A 84 4.91 0.96 -13.52
N SER A 85 5.21 1.28 -12.25
CA SER A 85 6.54 1.75 -11.85
C SER A 85 7.62 0.65 -11.97
N PRO A 86 8.69 0.88 -12.75
CA PRO A 86 9.81 -0.05 -12.87
C PRO A 86 10.47 -0.28 -11.50
N SER A 87 10.47 -1.54 -11.05
CA SER A 87 10.59 -1.92 -9.63
C SER A 87 11.96 -1.77 -8.98
N TYR A 88 12.91 -0.99 -9.52
CA TYR A 88 14.29 -0.97 -9.02
C TYR A 88 14.62 0.23 -8.12
N ARG A 89 13.83 1.30 -8.18
CA ARG A 89 13.99 2.48 -7.33
C ARG A 89 12.62 3.11 -7.09
N ARG A 90 11.79 2.50 -6.25
CA ARG A 90 10.69 3.26 -5.63
C ARG A 90 11.34 4.31 -4.74
N GLY A 91 11.70 5.45 -5.32
CA GLY A 91 12.01 6.64 -4.55
C GLY A 91 10.83 6.92 -3.64
N SER A 92 11.12 7.40 -2.42
CA SER A 92 10.05 7.86 -1.54
C SER A 92 9.21 8.88 -2.31
N GLN A 93 7.92 8.59 -2.47
CA GLN A 93 6.99 9.56 -3.06
C GLN A 93 6.60 10.59 -2.01
N SER A 94 6.16 11.75 -2.48
CA SER A 94 5.68 12.81 -1.59
C SER A 94 4.39 12.41 -0.89
N LYS A 95 4.08 13.12 0.20
CA LYS A 95 2.78 13.05 0.88
C LYS A 95 1.63 13.23 -0.11
N ASP A 96 1.69 14.29 -0.93
CA ASP A 96 0.62 14.65 -1.87
C ASP A 96 0.36 13.55 -2.89
N HIS A 97 1.42 12.88 -3.36
CA HIS A 97 1.29 11.74 -4.27
C HIS A 97 0.52 10.58 -3.61
N TRP A 98 0.85 10.24 -2.37
CA TRP A 98 0.12 9.20 -1.63
C TRP A 98 -1.30 9.62 -1.23
N LEU A 99 -1.56 10.90 -0.99
CA LEU A 99 -2.90 11.42 -0.74
C LEU A 99 -3.81 11.26 -1.97
N VAL A 100 -3.30 11.54 -3.17
CA VAL A 100 -4.01 11.29 -4.43
C VAL A 100 -4.34 9.81 -4.60
N ILE A 101 -3.36 8.93 -4.36
CA ILE A 101 -3.57 7.48 -4.44
C ILE A 101 -4.62 7.03 -3.41
N LEU A 102 -4.57 7.56 -2.19
CA LEU A 102 -5.53 7.27 -1.13
C LEU A 102 -6.95 7.71 -1.50
N GLU A 103 -7.10 8.89 -2.09
CA GLU A 103 -8.38 9.43 -2.53
C GLU A 103 -9.01 8.57 -3.63
N LEU A 104 -8.24 8.28 -4.68
CA LEU A 104 -8.72 7.49 -5.83
C LEU A 104 -8.97 6.03 -5.45
N SER A 105 -8.10 5.42 -4.64
CA SER A 105 -8.32 4.05 -4.14
C SER A 105 -9.55 3.96 -3.23
N THR A 106 -9.87 5.01 -2.47
CA THR A 106 -11.09 5.04 -1.65
C THR A 106 -12.33 5.22 -2.55
N THR A 107 -12.28 6.16 -3.50
CA THR A 107 -13.39 6.48 -4.41
C THR A 107 -13.76 5.30 -5.30
N TRP A 108 -12.76 4.65 -5.88
CA TRP A 108 -12.93 3.50 -6.77
C TRP A 108 -12.81 2.15 -6.06
N GLN A 109 -12.86 2.13 -4.72
CA GLN A 109 -12.90 0.90 -3.93
C GLN A 109 -11.79 -0.11 -4.24
N PHE A 110 -10.53 0.34 -4.23
CA PHE A 110 -9.33 -0.50 -4.26
C PHE A 110 -8.79 -0.72 -2.84
N PRO A 111 -9.27 -1.72 -2.08
CA PRO A 111 -8.92 -1.88 -0.66
C PRO A 111 -7.42 -2.11 -0.44
N GLU A 112 -6.75 -2.91 -1.28
CA GLU A 112 -5.33 -3.20 -1.13
C GLU A 112 -4.45 -1.97 -1.45
N ILE A 113 -4.84 -1.17 -2.44
CA ILE A 113 -4.14 0.08 -2.76
C ILE A 113 -4.38 1.13 -1.69
N LYS A 114 -5.60 1.19 -1.14
CA LYS A 114 -5.92 2.05 0.00
C LYS A 114 -5.03 1.71 1.19
N LYS A 115 -4.91 0.42 1.51
CA LYS A 115 -4.02 -0.07 2.59
C LYS A 115 -2.56 0.30 2.32
N LEU A 116 -2.07 0.08 1.10
CA LEU A 116 -0.72 0.47 0.68
C LEU A 116 -0.48 1.98 0.89
N ALA A 117 -1.41 2.83 0.46
CA ALA A 117 -1.29 4.27 0.62
C ALA A 117 -1.25 4.68 2.11
N VAL A 118 -2.08 4.06 2.95
CA VAL A 118 -2.08 4.28 4.40
C VAL A 118 -0.74 3.89 5.02
N ASP A 119 -0.20 2.72 4.67
CA ASP A 119 1.09 2.24 5.19
C ASP A 119 2.24 3.20 4.81
N GLN A 120 2.20 3.77 3.60
CA GLN A 120 3.21 4.73 3.16
C GLN A 120 3.05 6.08 3.86
N LEU A 121 1.83 6.59 4.01
CA LEU A 121 1.55 7.82 4.76
C LEU A 121 1.93 7.71 6.25
N GLN A 122 1.89 6.52 6.84
CA GLN A 122 2.34 6.31 8.21
C GLN A 122 3.85 6.53 8.40
N ASN A 123 4.64 6.29 7.37
CA ASN A 123 6.09 6.47 7.40
C ASN A 123 6.55 7.90 7.08
N LEU A 124 5.63 8.78 6.70
CA LEU A 124 5.91 10.19 6.42
C LEU A 124 5.66 11.06 7.64
N ASP A 125 6.45 12.12 7.76
CA ASP A 125 6.20 13.19 8.73
C ASP A 125 5.06 14.07 8.20
N ILE A 126 3.88 13.91 8.80
CA ILE A 126 2.66 14.63 8.45
C ILE A 126 2.20 15.35 9.71
N GLU A 127 1.85 16.62 9.56
CA GLU A 127 1.34 17.43 10.65
C GLU A 127 0.11 16.74 11.30
N PRO A 128 0.04 16.66 12.65
CA PRO A 128 -0.98 15.88 13.34
C PRO A 128 -2.43 16.23 12.98
N ILE A 129 -2.78 17.51 12.85
CA ILE A 129 -4.14 17.94 12.49
C ILE A 129 -4.47 17.46 11.07
N GLU A 130 -3.56 17.64 10.12
CA GLU A 130 -3.69 17.12 8.75
C GLU A 130 -3.82 15.59 8.74
N LYS A 131 -3.02 14.89 9.54
CA LYS A 131 -3.06 13.42 9.62
C LYS A 131 -4.41 12.95 10.18
N ILE A 132 -4.89 13.55 11.26
CA ILE A 132 -6.19 13.20 11.86
C ILE A 132 -7.35 13.47 10.89
N THR A 133 -7.36 14.64 10.25
CA THR A 133 -8.44 15.01 9.31
C THR A 133 -8.44 14.11 8.08
N THR A 134 -7.26 13.75 7.57
CA THR A 134 -7.11 12.77 6.48
C THR A 134 -7.69 11.41 6.87
N TYR A 135 -7.37 10.92 8.07
CA TYR A 135 -7.82 9.61 8.56
C TYR A 135 -9.34 9.58 8.75
N ASP A 136 -9.90 10.68 9.26
CA ASP A 136 -11.34 10.85 9.42
C ASP A 136 -12.07 10.94 8.07
N ARG A 137 -11.49 11.64 7.09
CA ARG A 137 -12.07 11.80 5.74
C ARG A 137 -12.15 10.46 5.01
N TYR A 138 -11.07 9.69 5.05
CA TYR A 138 -10.98 8.42 4.32
C TYR A 138 -11.37 7.20 5.16
N GLN A 139 -11.92 7.40 6.37
CA GLN A 139 -12.35 6.33 7.27
C GLN A 139 -11.24 5.29 7.52
N ILE A 140 -10.04 5.79 7.81
CA ILE A 140 -8.88 4.96 8.18
C ILE A 140 -8.96 4.63 9.67
N ASP A 141 -8.38 3.49 10.07
CA ASP A 141 -8.35 3.06 11.46
C ASP A 141 -7.66 4.10 12.36
N ARG A 142 -8.41 4.63 13.33
CA ARG A 142 -7.96 5.64 14.28
C ARG A 142 -6.92 5.11 15.26
N SER A 143 -6.80 3.80 15.45
CA SER A 143 -5.76 3.23 16.30
C SER A 143 -4.34 3.50 15.77
N LEU A 144 -4.20 3.89 14.49
CA LEU A 144 -2.97 4.36 13.87
C LEU A 144 -2.66 5.85 14.12
N LEU A 145 -3.57 6.59 14.77
CA LEU A 145 -3.41 8.01 15.12
C LEU A 145 -2.80 8.22 16.50
N LEU A 146 -2.53 7.16 17.26
CA LEU A 146 -1.93 7.25 18.60
C LEU A 146 -0.68 8.15 18.64
N PRO A 147 0.28 8.06 17.68
CA PRO A 147 1.43 8.98 17.67
C PRO A 147 1.06 10.44 17.46
N ALA A 148 0.05 10.72 16.62
CA ALA A 148 -0.40 12.08 16.34
C ALA A 148 -1.11 12.71 17.55
N TYR A 149 -1.97 11.93 18.24
CA TYR A 149 -2.61 12.38 19.47
C TYR A 149 -1.59 12.65 20.59
N LYS A 150 -0.58 11.78 20.72
CA LYS A 150 0.52 11.96 21.67
C LYS A 150 1.27 13.28 21.41
N LEU A 151 1.60 13.57 20.15
CA LEU A 151 2.28 14.81 19.78
C LEU A 151 1.43 16.05 20.15
N LEU A 152 0.13 16.02 19.85
CA LEU A 152 -0.79 17.11 20.22
C LEU A 152 -0.95 17.28 21.74
N CYS A 153 -0.87 16.20 22.51
CA CYS A 153 -0.91 16.27 23.97
C CYS A 153 0.39 16.83 24.57
N LYS A 154 1.56 16.48 24.02
CA LYS A 154 2.87 16.95 24.51
C LYS A 154 3.26 18.35 24.02
N ARG A 155 2.56 18.90 23.04
CA ARG A 155 2.82 20.26 22.55
C ARG A 155 2.62 21.31 23.66
N ALA A 156 3.56 22.25 23.78
CA ALA A 156 3.52 23.32 24.79
C ALA A 156 2.29 24.25 24.66
N GLY A 157 1.92 24.59 23.42
CA GLY A 157 0.76 25.43 23.14
C GLY A 157 -0.57 24.67 23.27
N ARG A 158 -1.62 25.39 23.68
CA ARG A 158 -3.00 24.92 23.59
C ARG A 158 -3.39 24.73 22.12
N MET A 159 -4.49 24.01 21.90
CA MET A 159 -5.11 23.95 20.58
C MET A 159 -5.65 25.34 20.23
N SER A 160 -5.35 25.82 19.02
CA SER A 160 -5.91 27.08 18.53
C SER A 160 -7.35 26.89 18.03
N ILE A 161 -8.06 27.99 17.78
CA ILE A 161 -9.42 27.94 17.24
C ILE A 161 -9.38 27.36 15.82
N GLU A 162 -8.42 27.78 15.01
CA GLU A 162 -8.24 27.35 13.61
C GLU A 162 -7.94 25.84 13.50
N GLU A 163 -7.20 25.28 14.46
CA GLU A 163 -6.98 23.84 14.56
C GLU A 163 -8.24 23.11 15.04
N GLY A 164 -8.94 23.69 16.02
CA GLY A 164 -10.18 23.16 16.55
C GLY A 164 -11.29 23.08 15.50
N GLU A 165 -11.36 24.05 14.59
CA GLU A 165 -12.32 24.08 13.47
C GLU A 165 -12.05 22.99 12.42
N GLN A 166 -10.80 22.57 12.27
CA GLN A 166 -10.43 21.48 11.35
C GLN A 166 -10.76 20.11 11.94
N LEU A 167 -10.74 19.96 13.26
CA LEU A 167 -11.01 18.71 13.94
C LEU A 167 -12.50 18.53 14.26
N LYS A 168 -12.94 17.28 14.33
CA LYS A 168 -14.26 16.97 14.89
C LYS A 168 -14.27 17.31 16.39
N LEU A 169 -15.40 17.83 16.88
CA LEU A 169 -15.56 18.23 18.28
C LEU A 169 -15.16 17.12 19.28
N HIS A 170 -15.56 15.87 19.01
CA HIS A 170 -15.14 14.72 19.81
C HIS A 170 -13.62 14.61 19.93
N THR A 171 -12.88 14.83 18.84
CA THR A 171 -11.42 14.77 18.85
C THR A 171 -10.81 15.91 19.66
N VAL A 172 -11.34 17.12 19.53
CA VAL A 172 -10.93 18.27 20.32
C VAL A 172 -11.09 17.99 21.82
N LEU A 173 -12.28 17.56 22.23
CA LEU A 173 -12.59 17.25 23.62
C LEU A 173 -11.73 16.10 24.15
N GLY A 174 -11.53 15.05 23.35
CA GLY A 174 -10.66 13.93 23.72
C GLY A 174 -9.21 14.36 23.94
N ILE A 175 -8.66 15.23 23.10
CA ILE A 175 -7.30 15.77 23.30
C ILE A 175 -7.22 16.60 24.59
N GLN A 176 -8.21 17.46 24.86
CA GLN A 176 -8.21 18.26 26.09
C GLN A 176 -8.34 17.39 27.35
N GLU A 177 -9.21 16.38 27.31
CA GLU A 177 -9.36 15.42 28.39
C GLU A 177 -8.06 14.63 28.64
N ALA A 178 -7.40 14.15 27.57
CA ALA A 178 -6.13 13.46 27.68
C ALA A 178 -5.04 14.35 28.28
N ARG A 179 -4.96 15.62 27.87
CA ARG A 179 -4.01 16.59 28.44
C ARG A 179 -4.26 16.84 29.93
N GLU A 180 -5.52 16.99 30.35
CA GLU A 180 -5.89 17.18 31.75
C GLU A 180 -5.55 15.95 32.61
N ARG A 181 -5.83 14.74 32.10
CA ARG A 181 -5.42 13.48 32.76
C ARG A 181 -3.90 13.36 32.86
N ALA A 182 -3.16 13.74 31.82
CA ALA A 182 -1.70 13.74 31.81
C ALA A 182 -1.09 14.72 32.82
N ILE A 183 -1.64 15.94 32.94
CA ILE A 183 -1.21 16.92 33.95
C ILE A 183 -1.39 16.37 35.37
N ARG A 184 -2.54 15.74 35.65
CA ARG A 184 -2.80 15.12 36.96
C ARG A 184 -1.81 14.00 37.28
N SER A 185 -1.56 13.11 36.30
CA SER A 185 -0.57 12.04 36.45
C SER A 185 0.84 12.59 36.74
N ALA A 186 1.26 13.65 36.05
CA ALA A 186 2.55 14.29 36.31
C ALA A 186 2.62 14.99 37.69
N ALA A 187 1.51 15.55 38.18
CA ALA A 187 1.41 16.13 39.52
C ALA A 187 1.64 15.09 40.62
N GLU A 188 1.02 13.91 40.47
CA GLU A 188 1.18 12.77 41.37
C GLU A 188 2.62 12.25 41.38
N GLY A 189 3.35 12.41 40.27
CA GLY A 189 4.79 12.16 40.14
C GLY A 189 5.70 13.17 40.85
N GLY A 190 5.15 14.21 41.48
CA GLY A 190 5.92 15.20 42.28
C GLY A 190 6.34 16.46 41.54
N CYS A 191 5.87 16.69 40.31
CA CYS A 191 6.13 17.92 39.56
C CYS A 191 5.40 19.12 40.19
N ARG A 192 6.13 20.19 40.55
CA ARG A 192 5.55 21.39 41.20
C ARG A 192 4.72 22.30 40.28
N SER A 193 4.86 22.15 38.96
CA SER A 193 4.09 22.88 37.93
C SER A 193 3.91 22.00 36.69
N PRO A 194 3.12 20.92 36.76
CA PRO A 194 3.05 19.93 35.70
C PRO A 194 2.34 20.48 34.47
N THR A 195 2.87 20.14 33.32
CA THR A 195 2.23 20.25 32.01
C THR A 195 1.92 18.85 31.47
N SER A 196 1.10 18.77 30.44
CA SER A 196 0.82 17.48 29.80
C SER A 196 2.05 16.85 29.12
N ALA A 197 3.12 17.62 28.90
CA ALA A 197 4.38 17.14 28.35
C ALA A 197 5.23 16.37 29.39
N ASP A 198 5.04 16.68 30.67
CA ASP A 198 5.78 16.08 31.80
C ASP A 198 5.29 14.67 32.16
N ALA A 199 4.14 14.26 31.61
CA ALA A 199 3.63 12.90 31.78
C ALA A 199 4.53 11.87 31.06
N ASP A 200 4.69 10.72 31.71
CA ASP A 200 5.36 9.57 31.13
C ASP A 200 4.69 9.14 29.81
N ASP A 201 5.51 8.71 28.85
CA ASP A 201 5.08 8.35 27.51
C ASP A 201 4.12 7.16 27.52
N GLU A 202 4.38 6.14 28.34
CA GLU A 202 3.56 4.93 28.43
C GLU A 202 2.22 5.24 29.10
N GLU A 203 2.23 6.09 30.12
CA GLU A 203 1.00 6.51 30.80
C GLU A 203 0.12 7.39 29.91
N LEU A 204 0.72 8.33 29.16
CA LEU A 204 -0.02 9.13 28.18
C LEU A 204 -0.63 8.25 27.08
N GLU A 205 0.08 7.21 26.61
CA GLU A 205 -0.47 6.27 25.63
C GLU A 205 -1.66 5.48 26.19
N LYS A 206 -1.63 5.03 27.45
CA LYS A 206 -2.79 4.38 28.10
C LYS A 206 -3.98 5.32 28.19
N ILE A 207 -3.74 6.57 28.62
CA ILE A 207 -4.78 7.61 28.67
C ILE A 207 -5.42 7.81 27.29
N LEU A 208 -4.60 7.91 26.24
CA LEU A 208 -5.09 8.10 24.87
C LEU A 208 -5.87 6.89 24.35
N ILE A 209 -5.41 5.67 24.65
CA ILE A 209 -6.11 4.44 24.29
C ILE A 209 -7.50 4.39 24.95
N ASP A 210 -7.59 4.77 26.23
CA ASP A 210 -8.85 4.84 26.97
C ASP A 210 -9.79 5.92 26.40
N VAL A 211 -9.33 7.16 26.34
CA VAL A 211 -10.11 8.33 25.90
C VAL A 211 -10.66 8.15 24.49
N PHE A 212 -9.87 7.59 23.58
CA PHE A 212 -10.29 7.38 22.19
C PHE A 212 -10.82 5.96 21.92
N SER A 213 -10.89 5.10 22.94
CA SER A 213 -11.26 3.69 22.80
C SER A 213 -10.52 2.99 21.65
N LEU A 214 -9.21 3.24 21.55
CA LEU A 214 -8.40 2.70 20.46
C LEU A 214 -8.19 1.20 20.68
N LYS A 215 -8.44 0.39 19.65
CA LYS A 215 -8.11 -1.04 19.71
C LYS A 215 -6.59 -1.16 19.82
N GLY A 216 -6.10 -1.79 20.89
CA GLY A 216 -4.68 -1.97 21.10
C GLY A 216 -4.03 -2.72 19.94
N HIS A 217 -3.13 -2.06 19.22
CA HIS A 217 -2.19 -2.75 18.35
C HIS A 217 -1.21 -3.49 19.26
N SER A 218 -1.53 -4.73 19.60
CA SER A 218 -0.48 -5.66 20.02
C SER A 218 0.52 -5.71 18.87
N THR A 219 1.71 -5.17 19.09
CA THR A 219 2.85 -5.42 18.23
C THR A 219 3.14 -6.91 18.33
N ASN A 220 2.52 -7.70 17.45
CA ASN A 220 2.86 -9.09 17.29
C ASN A 220 4.22 -9.14 16.56
N ARG A 221 5.29 -8.77 17.28
CA ARG A 221 6.62 -9.30 17.00
C ARG A 221 6.54 -10.78 17.37
N GLN A 222 6.03 -11.58 16.45
CA GLN A 222 6.22 -13.02 16.50
C GLN A 222 7.73 -13.25 16.55
N GLY A 223 8.21 -13.62 17.74
CA GLY A 223 9.53 -14.21 17.88
C GLY A 223 9.61 -15.35 16.89
N ALA A 224 10.60 -15.28 16.00
CA ALA A 224 10.96 -16.40 15.16
C ALA A 224 11.13 -17.64 16.06
N PRO A 225 10.51 -18.79 15.74
CA PRO A 225 10.80 -20.02 16.46
C PRO A 225 12.29 -20.33 16.29
N PRO A 226 13.00 -20.79 17.34
CA PRO A 226 14.38 -21.21 17.19
C PRO A 226 14.48 -22.33 16.13
N PRO A 227 15.57 -22.36 15.34
CA PRO A 227 15.71 -23.31 14.25
C PRO A 227 15.62 -24.75 14.79
N ALA A 228 14.72 -25.54 14.21
CA ALA A 228 14.57 -26.95 14.51
C ALA A 228 15.88 -27.69 14.23
N LYS A 229 16.28 -28.56 15.17
CA LYS A 229 17.42 -29.48 15.00
C LYS A 229 17.18 -30.37 13.77
N PRO A 230 18.21 -30.69 12.98
CA PRO A 230 18.05 -31.55 11.81
C PRO A 230 17.70 -32.98 12.26
N GLU A 231 16.57 -33.49 11.77
CA GLU A 231 16.21 -34.90 11.88
C GLU A 231 17.15 -35.78 11.03
N PRO A 232 17.47 -37.02 11.47
CA PRO A 232 18.38 -37.89 10.75
C PRO A 232 17.75 -38.44 9.46
N VAL A 233 18.50 -38.30 8.36
CA VAL A 233 18.16 -38.84 7.03
C VAL A 233 18.00 -40.38 7.11
N PRO A 234 16.93 -40.98 6.54
CA PRO A 234 16.78 -42.43 6.52
C PRO A 234 17.85 -43.06 5.62
N THR A 235 18.66 -43.93 6.21
CA THR A 235 19.69 -44.72 5.52
C THR A 235 19.02 -45.74 4.60
N ILE A 236 19.20 -45.58 3.28
CA ILE A 236 18.86 -46.60 2.28
C ILE A 236 19.77 -47.80 2.52
N LYS A 237 19.20 -48.92 2.99
CA LYS A 237 19.91 -50.20 3.08
C LYS A 237 20.10 -50.76 1.67
N THR A 238 21.35 -50.84 1.23
CA THR A 238 21.75 -51.64 0.07
C THR A 238 21.57 -53.13 0.37
N PRO A 239 21.03 -53.96 -0.55
CA PRO A 239 21.00 -55.41 -0.37
C PRO A 239 22.40 -56.00 -0.60
N LYS A 240 22.83 -56.89 0.30
CA LYS A 240 24.02 -57.73 0.10
C LYS A 240 23.72 -58.87 -0.90
N PRO A 241 24.73 -59.37 -1.63
CA PRO A 241 24.56 -60.26 -2.77
C PRO A 241 24.39 -61.72 -2.35
N GLY A 242 23.33 -62.36 -2.84
CA GLY A 242 23.15 -63.81 -2.82
C GLY A 242 23.79 -64.43 -4.05
N VAL A 243 24.78 -65.27 -3.83
CA VAL A 243 25.42 -66.17 -4.81
C VAL A 243 24.44 -67.29 -5.17
N ASN A 244 24.27 -67.53 -6.48
CA ASN A 244 23.90 -68.76 -7.20
C ASN A 244 23.53 -68.28 -8.63
N GLY A 245 24.25 -68.55 -9.71
CA GLY A 245 24.78 -69.82 -10.18
C GLY A 245 24.02 -70.19 -11.47
N ALA A 246 24.75 -70.28 -12.58
CA ALA A 246 24.40 -70.90 -13.88
C ALA A 246 23.92 -70.01 -15.07
N THR A 247 24.90 -69.75 -15.96
CA THR A 247 24.97 -70.08 -17.41
C THR A 247 24.14 -69.37 -18.49
N ASN A 248 24.91 -68.97 -19.52
CA ASN A 248 24.62 -68.76 -20.96
C ASN A 248 23.73 -67.56 -21.34
N GLY A 249 24.03 -66.70 -22.31
CA GLY A 249 25.06 -66.67 -23.36
C GLY A 249 24.51 -65.82 -24.53
N ASN A 250 25.38 -65.05 -25.20
CA ASN A 250 25.13 -64.19 -26.38
C ASN A 250 24.21 -62.97 -26.17
N GLY A 251 24.48 -61.76 -26.69
CA GLY A 251 25.52 -61.28 -27.58
C GLY A 251 25.07 -59.95 -28.19
N SER A 252 25.99 -59.00 -28.31
CA SER A 252 26.08 -57.95 -29.35
C SER A 252 24.95 -56.91 -29.46
N SER A 253 25.24 -55.65 -29.13
CA SER A 253 25.60 -54.57 -30.09
C SER A 253 24.36 -53.86 -30.65
N ALA A 254 24.26 -52.54 -30.87
CA ALA A 254 25.15 -51.40 -30.72
C ALA A 254 24.29 -50.14 -30.99
N SER A 255 24.86 -48.98 -30.63
CA SER A 255 24.72 -47.68 -31.31
C SER A 255 23.35 -46.96 -31.23
N GLY A 256 23.25 -45.65 -31.00
CA GLY A 256 24.23 -44.57 -30.92
C GLY A 256 23.72 -43.51 -29.93
N SER A 257 24.62 -42.95 -29.12
CA SER A 257 25.31 -41.67 -29.38
C SER A 257 24.39 -40.46 -29.11
N VAL A 258 24.53 -39.80 -27.94
CA VAL A 258 25.38 -38.60 -27.69
C VAL A 258 24.62 -37.34 -28.12
N SER A 259 24.51 -36.25 -27.38
CA SER A 259 25.00 -35.78 -26.09
C SER A 259 24.12 -34.58 -25.73
N LYS A 260 23.68 -34.42 -24.48
CA LYS A 260 24.35 -33.68 -23.40
C LYS A 260 24.60 -32.18 -23.70
N ILE A 261 23.97 -31.32 -22.89
CA ILE A 261 24.53 -30.54 -21.76
C ILE A 261 25.36 -29.34 -22.28
N LEU A 262 25.09 -28.08 -21.91
CA LEU A 262 25.63 -27.37 -20.73
C LEU A 262 25.12 -25.92 -20.84
N GLN A 263 24.46 -25.34 -19.84
CA GLN A 263 24.97 -24.86 -18.54
C GLN A 263 25.27 -23.35 -18.53
N LEU A 264 24.72 -22.73 -17.47
CA LEU A 264 25.36 -21.76 -16.57
C LEU A 264 25.68 -20.36 -17.14
N SER A 265 25.62 -19.27 -16.37
CA SER A 265 26.09 -19.15 -14.98
C SER A 265 25.37 -18.04 -14.20
N ARG A 266 25.08 -18.36 -12.92
CA ARG A 266 25.11 -17.45 -11.77
C ARG A 266 26.54 -17.32 -11.29
N VAL A 267 26.99 -16.12 -10.88
CA VAL A 267 28.11 -15.81 -9.97
C VAL A 267 27.94 -14.32 -9.58
N CYS A 268 28.20 -13.76 -8.38
CA CYS A 268 28.29 -14.16 -6.97
C CYS A 268 28.27 -12.84 -6.16
N CYS A 269 27.85 -12.90 -4.89
CA CYS A 269 28.17 -11.93 -3.85
C CYS A 269 29.65 -12.06 -3.42
N VAL A 270 30.28 -10.96 -3.00
CA VAL A 270 31.37 -10.96 -2.01
C VAL A 270 31.18 -9.76 -1.07
N ALA A 271 31.31 -10.04 0.22
CA ALA A 271 31.29 -9.10 1.33
C ALA A 271 32.70 -8.56 1.62
N HIS A 272 32.80 -7.32 2.11
CA HIS A 272 33.62 -6.86 3.23
C HIS A 272 32.94 -5.63 3.84
#